data_AF-A0A969HQX2-F1
#
_entry.id   AF-A0A969HQX2-F1
#
_cell.length_a   1.000
_cell.length_b   1.000
_cell.length_c   1.000
_cell.angle_alpha   90.00
_cell.angle_beta   90.00
_cell.angle_gamma   90.00
#
_symmetry.space_group_name_H-M   'P 1'
#
loop_
_entity.id
_entity.type
_entity.pdbx_description
1 polymer ?
#
loop_
_entity_poly.entity_id
_entity_poly.type
_entity_poly.pdbx_seq_one_letter_code
_entity_poly.pdbx_strand_id
1 'polypeptide(L)'
;MLKNTWKQSLRFFAGLVLFCLTQGSEALFAQELQYAICLQDVVPVRGATADSGEQVTQLLFGDAFKVLKASSDQSWIYIENSYDQYQGWIRRNQAHPISETYYEAYLIQHHPLADGQPGQASWPEDTVAVPLGSTLPFYEEGFIRVNNQKIAYEGKVRWAEKSVPSHQVLTDARRFLSSPYLWGGKSPQGVDCSGFTQMVYKMNGISIPRDSYQQAEKGKEITLADISPVIWFSSARARSRMPGLFT
;
A
#
# COMPACT_ATOMS: atom_id res chain seq x y z
N MET A 1 -7.70 -58.42 41.68
CA MET A 1 -7.62 -56.94 41.82
C MET A 1 -6.56 -56.31 40.89
N LEU A 2 -6.55 -56.61 39.57
CA LEU A 2 -5.54 -56.04 38.65
C LEU A 2 -6.10 -55.86 37.22
N LYS A 3 -7.27 -55.22 37.07
CA LYS A 3 -7.84 -54.92 35.73
C LYS A 3 -8.36 -53.48 35.53
N ASN A 4 -8.16 -52.56 36.48
CA ASN A 4 -8.75 -51.21 36.40
C ASN A 4 -7.77 -50.03 36.29
N THR A 5 -6.46 -50.26 36.26
CA THR A 5 -5.48 -49.15 36.24
C THR A 5 -5.09 -48.68 34.84
N TRP A 6 -5.30 -49.47 33.78
CA TRP A 6 -4.87 -49.11 32.42
C TRP A 6 -5.85 -48.20 31.66
N LYS A 7 -7.15 -48.25 31.98
CA LYS A 7 -8.18 -47.41 31.32
C LYS A 7 -8.19 -45.96 31.83
N GLN A 8 -7.63 -45.68 33.01
CA GLN A 8 -7.51 -44.31 33.53
C GLN A 8 -6.29 -43.59 32.94
N SER A 9 -5.16 -44.28 32.74
CA SER A 9 -3.93 -43.69 32.20
C SER A 9 -4.04 -43.29 30.72
N LEU A 10 -4.78 -44.05 29.90
CA LEU A 10 -5.01 -43.70 28.49
C LEU A 10 -5.91 -42.47 28.31
N ARG A 11 -6.86 -42.22 29.22
CA ARG A 11 -7.72 -41.04 29.18
C ARG A 11 -6.98 -39.76 29.56
N PHE A 12 -6.00 -39.86 30.47
CA PHE A 12 -5.12 -38.73 30.81
C PHE A 12 -4.15 -38.38 29.68
N PHE A 13 -3.56 -39.37 29.00
CA PHE A 13 -2.67 -39.11 27.86
C PHE A 13 -3.41 -38.60 26.63
N ALA A 14 -4.60 -39.13 26.32
CA ALA A 14 -5.42 -38.60 25.23
C ALA A 14 -5.92 -37.17 25.51
N GLY A 15 -6.22 -36.83 26.77
CA GLY A 15 -6.59 -35.48 27.18
C GLY A 15 -5.44 -34.47 27.09
N LEU A 16 -4.20 -34.86 27.46
CA LEU A 16 -3.03 -33.98 27.38
C LEU A 16 -2.57 -33.73 25.94
N VAL A 17 -2.66 -34.74 25.07
CA VAL A 17 -2.32 -34.61 23.64
C VAL A 17 -3.36 -33.76 22.91
N LEU A 18 -4.65 -33.90 23.24
CA LEU A 18 -5.70 -33.05 22.66
C LEU A 18 -5.61 -31.60 23.16
N PHE A 19 -5.22 -31.37 24.42
CA PHE A 19 -5.05 -30.02 25.00
C PHE A 19 -3.84 -29.28 24.41
N CYS A 20 -2.73 -29.98 24.13
CA CYS A 20 -1.58 -29.39 23.43
C CYS A 20 -1.86 -29.11 21.94
N LEU A 21 -2.72 -29.91 21.28
CA LEU A 21 -3.06 -29.70 19.88
C LEU A 21 -4.05 -28.53 19.66
N THR A 22 -4.94 -28.25 20.62
CA THR A 22 -5.85 -27.10 20.54
C THR A 22 -5.19 -25.78 20.90
N GLN A 23 -4.23 -25.78 21.84
CA GLN A 23 -3.44 -24.57 22.14
C GLN A 23 -2.33 -24.31 21.10
N GLY A 24 -1.84 -25.37 20.43
CA GLY A 24 -0.86 -25.24 19.36
C GLY A 24 -1.41 -24.55 18.10
N SER A 25 -2.70 -24.72 17.78
CA SER A 25 -3.30 -24.04 16.63
C SER A 25 -3.65 -22.59 16.94
N GLU A 26 -4.20 -22.27 18.12
CA GLU A 26 -4.52 -20.88 18.49
C GLU A 26 -3.27 -20.02 18.74
N ALA A 27 -2.19 -20.61 19.27
CA ALA A 27 -0.92 -19.90 19.48
C ALA A 27 -0.15 -19.58 18.18
N LEU A 28 -0.39 -20.34 17.10
CA LEU A 28 0.18 -20.05 15.77
C LEU A 28 -0.62 -18.97 15.01
N PHE A 29 -1.85 -18.66 15.43
CA PHE A 29 -2.67 -17.59 14.86
C PHE A 29 -2.41 -16.21 15.47
N ALA A 30 -1.71 -16.15 16.61
CA ALA A 30 -1.39 -14.91 17.31
C ALA A 30 0.02 -14.39 16.99
N GLN A 31 0.56 -14.69 15.80
CA GLN A 31 1.73 -13.96 15.34
C GLN A 31 1.27 -12.51 15.13
N GLU A 32 1.83 -11.61 15.93
CA GLU A 32 1.49 -10.19 15.86
C GLU A 32 1.75 -9.72 14.43
N LEU A 33 0.69 -9.36 13.71
CA LEU A 33 0.78 -8.84 12.36
C LEU A 33 1.52 -7.51 12.45
N GLN A 34 2.84 -7.53 12.22
CA GLN A 34 3.69 -6.34 12.31
C GLN A 34 3.91 -5.70 10.94
N TYR A 35 4.03 -6.51 9.88
CA TYR A 35 4.25 -6.05 8.51
C TYR A 35 3.28 -6.73 7.55
N ALA A 36 2.81 -5.97 6.57
CA ALA A 36 1.90 -6.48 5.56
C ALA A 36 2.06 -5.74 4.23
N ILE A 37 1.45 -6.28 3.19
CA ILE A 37 1.40 -5.70 1.85
C ILE A 37 -0.04 -5.70 1.32
N CYS A 38 -0.38 -4.69 0.54
CA CYS A 38 -1.66 -4.62 -0.16
C CYS A 38 -1.60 -5.47 -1.44
N LEU A 39 -2.42 -6.51 -1.54
CA LEU A 39 -2.57 -7.34 -2.75
C LEU A 39 -3.93 -7.16 -3.44
N GLN A 40 -4.74 -6.23 -2.96
CA GLN A 40 -5.93 -5.77 -3.67
C GLN A 40 -5.56 -4.61 -4.60
N ASP A 41 -6.44 -4.27 -5.53
CA ASP A 41 -6.28 -3.17 -6.46
C ASP A 41 -6.10 -1.83 -5.72
N VAL A 42 -7.06 -1.51 -4.84
CA VAL A 42 -7.12 -0.29 -4.05
C VAL A 42 -7.76 -0.60 -2.69
N VAL A 43 -7.08 -0.23 -1.60
CA VAL A 43 -7.64 -0.31 -0.24
C VAL A 43 -7.83 1.09 0.33
N PRO A 44 -9.05 1.48 0.74
CA PRO A 44 -9.28 2.76 1.38
C PRO A 44 -8.66 2.79 2.78
N VAL A 45 -7.79 3.76 3.02
CA VAL A 45 -7.26 4.05 4.37
C VAL A 45 -8.17 5.07 5.02
N ARG A 46 -8.69 4.75 6.20
CA ARG A 46 -9.74 5.48 6.91
C ARG A 46 -9.19 6.30 8.08
N GLY A 47 -9.80 7.44 8.36
CA GLY A 47 -9.50 8.24 9.55
C GLY A 47 -10.02 7.63 10.87
N ALA A 48 -10.98 6.71 10.79
CA ALA A 48 -11.60 6.04 11.93
C ALA A 48 -11.87 4.56 11.66
N THR A 49 -12.06 3.76 12.71
CA THR A 49 -12.38 2.33 12.66
C THR A 49 -13.84 2.06 12.30
N ALA A 50 -14.29 2.59 11.17
CA ALA A 50 -15.64 2.42 10.66
C ALA A 50 -15.61 2.38 9.13
N ASP A 51 -16.42 1.51 8.53
CA ASP A 51 -16.55 1.45 7.06
C ASP A 51 -17.10 2.75 6.48
N SER A 52 -17.91 3.47 7.26
CA SER A 52 -18.39 4.83 6.96
C SER A 52 -17.41 5.93 7.33
N GLY A 53 -16.24 5.60 7.90
CA GLY A 53 -15.21 6.57 8.24
C GLY A 53 -14.67 7.28 7.00
N GLU A 54 -14.20 8.51 7.17
CA GLU A 54 -13.61 9.27 6.06
C GLU A 54 -12.42 8.51 5.46
N GLN A 55 -12.38 8.42 4.12
CA GLN A 55 -11.18 7.96 3.41
C GLN A 55 -10.16 9.09 3.40
N VAL A 56 -9.00 8.87 4.03
CA VAL A 56 -7.93 9.87 4.13
C VAL A 56 -6.84 9.64 3.07
N THR A 57 -6.64 8.40 2.65
CA THR A 57 -5.79 8.03 1.53
C THR A 57 -6.19 6.64 1.00
N GLN A 58 -5.41 6.09 0.07
CA GLN A 58 -5.54 4.72 -0.42
C GLN A 58 -4.21 3.99 -0.28
N LEU A 59 -4.23 2.67 -0.14
CA LEU A 59 -3.12 1.82 -0.55
C LEU A 59 -3.41 1.33 -1.96
N LEU A 60 -2.38 1.25 -2.79
CA LEU A 60 -2.45 0.57 -4.08
C LEU A 60 -1.82 -0.81 -3.97
N PHE A 61 -2.10 -1.67 -4.96
CA PHE A 61 -1.41 -2.94 -5.09
C PHE A 61 0.11 -2.79 -4.93
N GLY A 62 0.71 -3.68 -4.13
CA GLY A 62 2.13 -3.72 -3.86
C GLY A 62 2.65 -2.68 -2.86
N ASP A 63 1.80 -1.80 -2.32
CA ASP A 63 2.18 -0.93 -1.21
C ASP A 63 2.39 -1.77 0.06
N ALA A 64 3.62 -1.79 0.57
CA ALA A 64 3.95 -2.42 1.85
C ALA A 64 3.78 -1.43 3.00
N PHE A 65 3.46 -1.92 4.19
CA PHE A 65 3.23 -1.10 5.37
C PHE A 65 3.53 -1.85 6.66
N LYS A 66 3.80 -1.09 7.72
CA LYS A 66 3.85 -1.61 9.10
C LYS A 66 2.51 -1.40 9.80
N VAL A 67 2.20 -2.29 10.73
CA VAL A 67 1.04 -2.21 11.61
C VAL A 67 1.49 -1.63 12.94
N LEU A 68 0.87 -0.55 13.36
CA LEU A 68 1.23 0.19 14.58
C LEU A 68 0.36 -0.20 15.77
N LYS A 69 -0.92 -0.51 15.53
CA LYS A 69 -1.89 -0.95 16.55
C LYS A 69 -3.11 -1.59 15.90
N ALA A 70 -3.92 -2.28 16.69
CA ALA A 70 -5.20 -2.83 16.28
C ALA A 70 -6.35 -2.22 17.10
N SER A 71 -7.58 -2.30 16.58
CA SER A 71 -8.80 -2.02 17.36
C SER A 71 -9.00 -3.08 18.45
N SER A 72 -9.86 -2.78 19.42
CA SER A 72 -10.16 -3.69 20.54
C SER A 72 -10.72 -5.04 20.09
N ASP A 73 -11.49 -5.06 18.99
CA ASP A 73 -12.07 -6.26 18.37
C ASP A 73 -11.15 -6.88 17.30
N GLN A 74 -9.95 -6.31 17.09
CA GLN A 74 -8.97 -6.69 16.07
C GLN A 74 -9.47 -6.65 14.62
N SER A 75 -10.66 -6.12 14.34
CA SER A 75 -11.21 -6.07 12.97
C SER A 75 -10.57 -4.96 12.12
N TRP A 76 -9.93 -4.00 12.78
CA TRP A 76 -9.19 -2.90 12.17
C TRP A 76 -7.74 -2.88 12.64
N ILE A 77 -6.87 -2.42 11.75
CA ILE A 77 -5.47 -2.16 12.05
C ILE A 77 -5.11 -0.75 11.62
N TYR A 78 -4.33 -0.06 12.46
CA TYR A 78 -3.77 1.25 12.18
C TYR A 78 -2.37 1.04 11.62
N ILE A 79 -2.14 1.54 10.42
CA ILE A 79 -0.96 1.23 9.61
C ILE A 79 -0.14 2.48 9.34
N GLU A 80 1.11 2.30 8.93
CA GLU A 80 1.95 3.33 8.33
C GLU A 80 2.52 2.82 7.01
N ASN A 81 2.22 3.52 5.92
CA ASN A 81 2.66 3.16 4.58
C ASN A 81 4.18 3.34 4.43
N SER A 82 4.86 2.36 3.83
CA SER A 82 6.32 2.43 3.63
C SER A 82 6.75 3.55 2.67
N TYR A 83 5.90 3.93 1.72
CA TYR A 83 6.23 4.91 0.67
C TYR A 83 6.25 6.36 1.17
N ASP A 84 5.18 6.81 1.83
CA ASP A 84 4.96 8.20 2.23
C ASP A 84 4.76 8.39 3.74
N GLN A 85 4.90 7.31 4.52
CA GLN A 85 4.74 7.29 5.97
C GLN A 85 3.35 7.76 6.44
N TYR A 86 2.37 7.78 5.54
CA TYR A 86 1.01 8.17 5.87
C TYR A 86 0.36 7.09 6.72
N GLN A 87 -0.46 7.52 7.68
CA GLN A 87 -1.08 6.64 8.66
C GLN A 87 -2.59 6.66 8.58
N GLY A 88 -3.22 5.55 8.97
CA GLY A 88 -4.67 5.45 9.06
C GLY A 88 -5.12 4.01 9.28
N TRP A 89 -6.43 3.80 9.26
CA TRP A 89 -7.08 2.52 9.55
C TRP A 89 -7.44 1.76 8.29
N ILE A 90 -7.19 0.46 8.25
CA ILE A 90 -7.73 -0.46 7.24
C ILE A 90 -8.38 -1.67 7.91
N ARG A 91 -9.22 -2.40 7.18
CA ARG A 91 -9.74 -3.68 7.67
C ARG A 91 -8.59 -4.69 7.72
N ARG A 92 -8.51 -5.47 8.81
CA ARG A 92 -7.41 -6.44 8.99
C ARG A 92 -7.36 -7.49 7.88
N ASN A 93 -8.51 -7.89 7.33
CA ASN A 93 -8.59 -8.88 6.25
C ASN A 93 -8.09 -8.38 4.88
N GLN A 94 -7.82 -7.08 4.73
CA GLN A 94 -7.20 -6.49 3.54
C GLN A 94 -5.66 -6.54 3.59
N ALA A 95 -5.09 -6.84 4.76
CA ALA A 95 -3.65 -6.94 4.93
C ALA A 95 -3.17 -8.36 4.60
N HIS A 96 -2.28 -8.48 3.62
CA HIS A 96 -1.57 -9.73 3.37
C HIS A 96 -0.28 -9.75 4.21
N PRO A 97 -0.12 -10.68 5.19
CA PRO A 97 1.04 -10.71 6.06
C PRO A 97 2.36 -10.96 5.30
N ILE A 98 3.42 -10.26 5.67
CA ILE A 98 4.78 -10.49 5.16
C ILE A 98 5.77 -10.64 6.30
N SER A 99 6.86 -11.38 6.07
CA SER A 99 7.92 -11.49 7.08
C SER A 99 8.66 -10.17 7.23
N GLU A 100 9.23 -9.94 8.41
CA GLU A 100 10.12 -8.79 8.66
C GLU A 100 11.29 -8.76 7.66
N THR A 101 11.92 -9.91 7.42
CA THR A 101 13.00 -10.04 6.43
C THR A 101 12.57 -9.66 5.01
N TYR A 102 11.33 -9.94 4.62
CA TYR A 102 10.78 -9.53 3.33
C TYR A 102 10.56 -8.01 3.31
N TYR A 103 10.00 -7.45 4.38
CA TYR A 103 9.75 -6.01 4.50
C TYR A 103 11.05 -5.21 4.48
N GLU A 104 12.09 -5.63 5.20
CA GLU A 104 13.41 -5.00 5.16
C GLU A 104 14.02 -5.04 3.76
N ALA A 105 13.95 -6.18 3.08
CA ALA A 105 14.41 -6.30 1.70
C ALA A 105 13.61 -5.42 0.73
N TYR A 106 12.30 -5.28 0.95
CA TYR A 106 11.41 -4.43 0.15
C TYR A 106 11.83 -2.96 0.26
N LEU A 107 12.21 -2.49 1.45
CA LEU A 107 12.64 -1.11 1.66
C LEU A 107 13.98 -0.79 0.99
N ILE A 108 14.85 -1.78 0.79
CA ILE A 108 16.18 -1.62 0.22
C ILE A 108 16.15 -1.72 -1.31
N GLN A 109 15.32 -2.61 -1.85
CA GLN A 109 15.30 -2.90 -3.28
C GLN A 109 14.43 -1.90 -4.06
N HIS A 110 14.91 -1.48 -5.21
CA HIS A 110 14.09 -0.72 -6.16
C HIS A 110 13.07 -1.65 -6.82
N HIS A 111 11.81 -1.21 -6.82
CA HIS A 111 10.70 -1.90 -7.45
C HIS A 111 10.17 -1.08 -8.63
N PRO A 112 9.86 -1.71 -9.78
CA PRO A 112 9.23 -0.99 -10.87
C PRO A 112 7.76 -0.73 -10.58
N LEU A 113 7.15 0.11 -11.40
CA LEU A 113 5.74 0.47 -11.31
C LEU A 113 4.95 -0.14 -12.47
N ALA A 114 3.67 -0.42 -12.23
CA ALA A 114 2.70 -0.68 -13.28
C ALA A 114 2.48 0.60 -14.11
N ASP A 115 2.65 0.52 -15.43
CA ASP A 115 2.74 1.71 -16.31
C ASP A 115 1.88 1.61 -17.57
N GLY A 116 0.57 1.50 -17.41
CA GLY A 116 -0.32 1.39 -18.57
C GLY A 116 -1.80 1.47 -18.22
N GLN A 117 -2.60 0.76 -19.02
CA GLN A 117 -3.88 0.24 -18.55
C GLN A 117 -3.65 -0.64 -17.30
N PRO A 118 -4.68 -0.86 -16.46
CA PRO A 118 -4.55 -1.75 -15.32
C PRO A 118 -3.95 -3.10 -15.76
N GLY A 119 -2.83 -3.47 -15.14
CA GLY A 119 -2.24 -4.79 -15.30
C GLY A 119 -3.07 -5.84 -14.55
N GLN A 120 -2.61 -7.08 -14.58
CA GLN A 120 -3.24 -8.19 -13.88
C GLN A 120 -2.19 -8.96 -13.08
N ALA A 121 -2.45 -9.16 -11.79
CA ALA A 121 -1.70 -10.07 -10.94
C ALA A 121 -2.53 -11.34 -10.75
N SER A 122 -1.98 -12.51 -11.12
CA SER A 122 -2.72 -13.76 -11.17
C SER A 122 -2.09 -14.85 -10.30
N TRP A 123 -2.96 -15.48 -9.51
CA TRP A 123 -2.76 -16.72 -8.78
C TRP A 123 -3.51 -17.85 -9.51
N PRO A 124 -3.32 -19.13 -9.13
CA PRO A 124 -4.04 -20.23 -9.77
C PRO A 124 -5.57 -20.10 -9.76
N GLU A 125 -6.14 -19.49 -8.72
CA GLU A 125 -7.60 -19.41 -8.49
C GLU A 125 -8.14 -17.98 -8.45
N ASP A 126 -7.29 -16.96 -8.60
CA ASP A 126 -7.69 -15.56 -8.43
C ASP A 126 -6.87 -14.63 -9.32
N THR A 127 -7.44 -13.48 -9.68
CA THR A 127 -6.76 -12.43 -10.43
C THR A 127 -7.22 -11.06 -9.95
N VAL A 128 -6.24 -10.19 -9.71
CA VAL A 128 -6.47 -8.83 -9.23
C VAL A 128 -5.95 -7.83 -10.26
N ALA A 129 -6.75 -6.80 -10.53
CA ALA A 129 -6.30 -5.68 -11.35
C ALA A 129 -5.22 -4.88 -10.62
N VAL A 130 -4.17 -4.48 -11.34
CA VAL A 130 -3.06 -3.70 -10.79
C VAL A 130 -3.12 -2.29 -11.37
N PRO A 131 -3.59 -1.29 -10.60
CA PRO A 131 -3.74 0.08 -11.09
C PRO A 131 -2.42 0.73 -11.52
N LEU A 132 -2.53 1.77 -12.35
CA LEU A 132 -1.41 2.63 -12.72
C LEU A 132 -0.66 3.17 -11.49
N GLY A 133 0.68 3.06 -11.48
CA GLY A 133 1.53 3.57 -10.42
C GLY A 133 1.59 2.69 -9.17
N SER A 134 0.94 1.52 -9.21
CA SER A 134 1.15 0.43 -8.24
C SER A 134 2.59 -0.04 -8.28
N THR A 135 3.13 -0.36 -7.11
CA THR A 135 4.48 -0.93 -6.98
C THR A 135 4.42 -2.41 -7.36
N LEU A 136 5.45 -2.93 -8.04
CA LEU A 136 5.56 -4.35 -8.40
C LEU A 136 6.70 -5.00 -7.58
N PRO A 137 6.41 -5.55 -6.39
CA PRO A 137 7.42 -6.06 -5.48
C PRO A 137 8.29 -7.15 -6.10
N PHE A 138 9.61 -6.95 -6.08
CA PHE A 138 10.59 -7.93 -6.56
C PHE A 138 10.26 -8.47 -7.97
N TYR A 139 9.79 -7.59 -8.86
CA TYR A 139 9.40 -7.99 -10.20
C TYR A 139 10.58 -8.54 -11.02
N GLU A 140 10.37 -9.70 -11.64
CA GLU A 140 11.33 -10.36 -12.53
C GLU A 140 10.58 -11.19 -13.58
N GLU A 141 10.88 -10.93 -14.87
CA GLU A 141 10.41 -11.73 -16.02
C GLU A 141 8.92 -12.10 -16.02
N GLY A 142 8.04 -11.12 -15.78
CA GLY A 142 6.58 -11.34 -15.79
C GLY A 142 6.03 -11.87 -14.46
N PHE A 143 6.81 -11.82 -13.39
CA PHE A 143 6.37 -12.27 -12.08
C PHE A 143 6.73 -11.29 -10.96
N ILE A 144 5.88 -11.21 -9.97
CA ILE A 144 6.06 -10.47 -8.71
C ILE A 144 6.31 -11.51 -7.62
N ARG A 145 7.12 -11.16 -6.61
CA ARG A 145 7.35 -12.05 -5.46
C ARG A 145 6.87 -11.43 -4.17
N VAL A 146 6.04 -12.17 -3.43
CA VAL A 146 5.54 -11.81 -2.10
C VAL A 146 5.84 -12.96 -1.15
N ASN A 147 6.66 -12.71 -0.13
CA ASN A 147 7.30 -13.77 0.66
C ASN A 147 7.96 -14.82 -0.28
N ASN A 148 7.48 -16.07 -0.21
CA ASN A 148 7.92 -17.20 -1.02
C ASN A 148 6.97 -17.49 -2.20
N GLN A 149 5.94 -16.68 -2.41
CA GLN A 149 4.97 -16.86 -3.48
C GLN A 149 5.39 -16.06 -4.72
N LYS A 150 5.29 -16.72 -5.88
CA LYS A 150 5.50 -16.13 -7.20
C LYS A 150 4.12 -15.89 -7.84
N ILE A 151 3.85 -14.65 -8.22
CA ILE A 151 2.57 -14.19 -8.74
C ILE A 151 2.79 -13.75 -10.18
N ALA A 152 2.02 -14.29 -11.12
CA ALA A 152 2.14 -13.88 -12.53
C ALA A 152 1.66 -12.44 -12.67
N TYR A 153 2.39 -11.62 -13.44
CA TYR A 153 2.01 -10.25 -13.73
C TYR A 153 1.98 -10.01 -15.24
N GLU A 154 0.82 -9.58 -15.71
CA GLU A 154 0.60 -9.16 -17.09
C GLU A 154 0.31 -7.66 -17.14
N GLY A 155 1.20 -6.90 -17.76
CA GLY A 155 1.04 -5.46 -17.90
C GLY A 155 2.33 -4.76 -18.26
N LYS A 156 2.22 -3.48 -18.61
CA LYS A 156 3.42 -2.67 -18.86
C LYS A 156 4.12 -2.35 -17.55
N VAL A 157 5.44 -2.46 -17.57
CA VAL A 157 6.33 -2.25 -16.42
C VAL A 157 7.24 -1.07 -16.69
N ARG A 158 7.39 -0.17 -15.72
CA ARG A 158 8.32 0.96 -15.77
C ARG A 158 9.31 0.89 -14.62
N TRP A 159 10.58 0.81 -14.95
CA TRP A 159 11.66 1.01 -13.99
C TRP A 159 11.93 2.49 -13.80
N ALA A 160 12.35 2.88 -12.60
CA ALA A 160 12.79 4.26 -12.35
C ALA A 160 14.00 4.59 -13.24
N GLU A 161 13.92 5.70 -13.97
CA GLU A 161 15.02 6.19 -14.79
C GLU A 161 15.92 7.14 -13.99
N LYS A 162 17.21 7.20 -14.34
CA LYS A 162 18.17 8.12 -13.70
C LYS A 162 17.84 9.60 -13.96
N SER A 163 17.22 9.88 -15.10
CA SER A 163 16.84 11.23 -15.51
C SER A 163 15.49 11.17 -16.20
N VAL A 164 14.52 11.91 -15.67
CA VAL A 164 13.20 12.01 -16.27
C VAL A 164 13.14 13.28 -17.12
N PRO A 165 12.82 13.18 -18.43
CA PRO A 165 12.60 14.35 -19.25
C PRO A 165 11.46 15.22 -18.69
N SER A 166 11.62 16.55 -18.70
CA SER A 166 10.61 17.47 -18.14
C SER A 166 9.21 17.30 -18.74
N HIS A 167 9.11 16.89 -20.02
CA HIS A 167 7.82 16.62 -20.67
C HIS A 167 7.13 15.34 -20.18
N GLN A 168 7.85 14.40 -19.56
CA GLN A 168 7.31 13.13 -19.09
C GLN A 168 6.31 13.34 -17.95
N VAL A 169 6.57 14.30 -17.07
CA VAL A 169 5.65 14.71 -15.99
C VAL A 169 4.29 15.13 -16.57
N LEU A 170 4.29 15.93 -17.64
CA LEU A 170 3.06 16.34 -18.32
C LEU A 170 2.38 15.18 -19.05
N THR A 171 3.16 14.29 -19.67
CA THR A 171 2.62 13.08 -20.31
C THR A 171 1.91 12.20 -19.30
N ASP A 172 2.50 11.99 -18.12
CA ASP A 172 1.89 11.18 -17.06
C ASP A 172 0.70 11.89 -16.41
N ALA A 173 0.77 13.22 -16.24
CA ALA A 173 -0.35 14.03 -15.78
C ALA A 173 -1.59 13.90 -16.68
N ARG A 174 -1.39 13.88 -18.00
CA ARG A 174 -2.48 13.72 -18.97
C ARG A 174 -3.24 12.40 -18.83
N ARG A 175 -2.65 11.39 -18.18
CA ARG A 175 -3.29 10.08 -17.98
C ARG A 175 -4.38 10.07 -16.92
N PHE A 176 -4.45 11.13 -16.10
CA PHE A 176 -5.55 11.36 -15.15
C PHE A 176 -6.57 12.37 -15.69
N LEU A 177 -6.46 12.80 -16.96
CA LEU A 177 -7.51 13.61 -17.57
C LEU A 177 -8.81 12.80 -17.56
N SER A 178 -9.89 13.46 -17.14
CA SER A 178 -11.22 12.86 -16.97
C SER A 178 -11.34 11.84 -15.83
N SER A 179 -10.31 11.64 -15.00
CA SER A 179 -10.47 10.90 -13.75
C SER A 179 -11.46 11.63 -12.83
N PRO A 180 -12.46 10.93 -12.25
CA PRO A 180 -13.38 11.55 -11.34
C PRO A 180 -12.66 11.97 -10.05
N TYR A 181 -13.10 13.08 -9.47
CA TYR A 181 -12.58 13.51 -8.18
C TYR A 181 -13.05 12.57 -7.07
N LEU A 182 -12.11 12.00 -6.32
CA LEU A 182 -12.39 11.14 -5.17
C LEU A 182 -11.51 11.56 -4.00
N TRP A 183 -12.12 12.05 -2.93
CA TRP A 183 -11.40 12.42 -1.70
C TRP A 183 -10.61 11.23 -1.14
N GLY A 184 -9.32 11.42 -0.86
CA GLY A 184 -8.40 10.35 -0.46
C GLY A 184 -7.87 9.51 -1.63
N GLY A 185 -8.33 9.73 -2.87
CA GLY A 185 -8.03 8.91 -4.04
C GLY A 185 -6.61 9.07 -4.60
N LYS A 186 -6.03 7.98 -5.11
CA LYS A 186 -4.69 7.90 -5.72
C LYS A 186 -4.64 7.06 -7.02
N SER A 187 -5.74 6.88 -7.73
CA SER A 187 -5.75 6.09 -8.97
C SER A 187 -6.54 6.77 -10.10
N PRO A 188 -6.36 6.36 -11.36
CA PRO A 188 -7.17 6.88 -12.46
C PRO A 188 -8.68 6.66 -12.29
N GLN A 189 -9.11 5.68 -11.47
CA GLN A 189 -10.51 5.42 -11.14
C GLN A 189 -11.10 6.44 -10.16
N GLY A 190 -10.24 7.18 -9.45
CA GLY A 190 -10.63 8.23 -8.52
C GLY A 190 -9.42 8.85 -7.86
N VAL A 191 -9.27 10.16 -7.98
CA VAL A 191 -8.09 10.88 -7.48
C VAL A 191 -8.49 12.22 -6.86
N ASP A 192 -7.82 12.64 -5.79
CA ASP A 192 -7.93 14.01 -5.28
C ASP A 192 -6.76 14.89 -5.74
N CYS A 193 -6.73 16.15 -5.28
CA CYS A 193 -5.71 17.10 -5.67
C CYS A 193 -4.30 16.61 -5.34
N SER A 194 -4.02 16.28 -4.08
CA SER A 194 -2.67 15.90 -3.67
C SER A 194 -2.31 14.45 -4.02
N GLY A 195 -3.29 13.57 -4.19
CA GLY A 195 -3.11 12.23 -4.72
C GLY A 195 -2.72 12.26 -6.20
N PHE A 196 -3.27 13.19 -6.98
CA PHE A 196 -2.89 13.35 -8.39
C PHE A 196 -1.43 13.78 -8.53
N THR A 197 -1.01 14.83 -7.83
CA THR A 197 0.41 15.24 -7.82
C THR A 197 1.29 14.10 -7.31
N GLN A 198 0.93 13.46 -6.18
CA GLN A 198 1.72 12.39 -5.62
C GLN A 198 1.95 11.26 -6.63
N MET A 199 0.92 10.83 -7.34
CA MET A 199 1.05 9.76 -8.33
C MET A 199 1.85 10.17 -9.57
N VAL A 200 1.67 11.39 -10.07
CA VAL A 200 2.47 11.90 -11.20
C VAL A 200 3.95 11.95 -10.81
N TYR A 201 4.29 12.52 -9.65
CA TYR A 201 5.67 12.57 -9.19
C TYR A 201 6.23 11.17 -8.87
N LYS A 202 5.44 10.26 -8.26
CA LYS A 202 5.81 8.86 -8.00
C LYS A 202 6.24 8.14 -9.27
N MET A 203 5.46 8.26 -10.35
CA MET A 203 5.78 7.65 -11.65
C MET A 203 7.03 8.22 -12.33
N ASN A 204 7.48 9.38 -11.86
CA ASN A 204 8.67 10.08 -12.31
C ASN A 204 9.80 9.99 -11.27
N GLY A 205 9.74 9.03 -10.34
CA GLY A 205 10.81 8.73 -9.39
C GLY A 205 10.95 9.73 -8.24
N ILE A 206 9.99 10.64 -8.07
CA ILE A 206 10.05 11.70 -7.05
C ILE A 206 9.01 11.39 -5.98
N SER A 207 9.48 11.22 -4.73
CA SER A 207 8.58 11.04 -3.59
C SER A 207 8.18 12.39 -3.01
N ILE A 208 6.87 12.57 -2.81
CA ILE A 208 6.30 13.75 -2.16
C ILE A 208 5.26 13.35 -1.11
N PRO A 209 5.03 14.21 -0.09
CA PRO A 209 4.02 13.95 0.93
C PRO A 209 2.61 13.76 0.35
N ARG A 210 1.73 13.08 1.09
CA ARG A 210 0.35 12.81 0.67
C ARG A 210 -0.57 14.03 0.68
N ASP A 211 -0.39 14.92 1.66
CA ASP A 211 -1.30 16.05 1.87
C ASP A 211 -0.84 17.31 1.14
N SER A 212 -1.79 18.02 0.53
CA SER A 212 -1.52 19.23 -0.25
C SER A 212 -0.80 20.33 0.54
N TYR A 213 -1.11 20.50 1.84
CA TYR A 213 -0.42 21.51 2.67
C TYR A 213 1.05 21.16 2.90
N GLN A 214 1.39 19.88 3.04
CA GLN A 214 2.78 19.42 3.19
C GLN A 214 3.51 19.52 1.86
N GLN A 215 2.86 19.16 0.76
CA GLN A 215 3.41 19.38 -0.59
C GLN A 215 3.70 20.87 -0.82
N ALA A 216 2.85 21.75 -0.31
CA ALA A 216 3.00 23.19 -0.36
C ALA A 216 4.15 23.75 0.52
N GLU A 217 4.73 22.96 1.40
CA GLU A 217 5.92 23.35 2.16
C GLU A 217 7.21 22.87 1.48
N LYS A 218 7.09 22.13 0.37
CA LYS A 218 8.20 21.60 -0.40
C LYS A 218 8.45 22.45 -1.65
N GLY A 219 9.70 22.44 -2.11
CA GLY A 219 10.12 23.11 -3.34
C GLY A 219 10.62 24.54 -3.12
N LYS A 220 10.77 25.27 -4.22
CA LYS A 220 11.23 26.67 -4.22
C LYS A 220 10.05 27.57 -4.52
N GLU A 221 9.92 28.66 -3.76
CA GLU A 221 8.90 29.67 -4.03
C GLU A 221 9.17 30.34 -5.38
N ILE A 222 8.11 30.49 -6.18
CA ILE A 222 8.17 31.09 -7.51
C ILE A 222 7.23 32.26 -7.62
N THR A 223 7.61 33.22 -8.46
CA THR A 223 6.69 34.28 -8.87
C THR A 223 5.88 33.83 -10.09
N LEU A 224 4.73 34.46 -10.33
CA LEU A 224 3.91 34.19 -11.52
C LEU A 224 4.69 34.40 -12.83
N ALA A 225 5.77 35.18 -12.82
CA ALA A 225 6.63 35.43 -13.98
C ALA A 225 7.53 34.23 -14.33
N ASP A 226 7.75 33.31 -13.39
CA ASP A 226 8.68 32.18 -13.53
C ASP A 226 7.97 30.84 -13.77
N ILE A 227 6.67 30.86 -14.09
CA ILE A 227 5.87 29.64 -14.27
C ILE A 227 6.32 28.89 -15.54
N SER A 228 7.07 27.81 -15.35
CA SER A 228 7.21 26.68 -16.28
C SER A 228 6.07 25.68 -16.03
N PRO A 229 5.81 24.62 -16.84
CA PRO A 229 4.63 23.78 -16.64
C PRO A 229 4.79 22.89 -15.41
N VAL A 230 4.37 23.43 -14.26
CA VAL A 230 4.32 22.79 -12.95
C VAL A 230 2.87 22.46 -12.63
N ILE A 231 2.63 21.28 -12.07
CA ILE A 231 1.30 20.90 -11.58
C ILE A 231 1.11 21.54 -10.20
N TRP A 232 0.05 22.33 -10.04
CA TRP A 232 -0.20 23.06 -8.80
C TRP A 232 -1.67 23.00 -8.38
N PHE A 233 -1.90 23.05 -7.06
CA PHE A 233 -3.23 23.25 -6.48
C PHE A 233 -3.19 24.34 -5.42
N SER A 234 -4.13 25.29 -5.52
CA SER A 234 -4.36 26.30 -4.48
C SER A 234 -5.35 25.76 -3.44
N SER A 235 -5.09 25.96 -2.15
CA SER A 235 -6.17 25.95 -1.15
C SER A 235 -6.60 27.39 -0.85
N ALA A 236 -7.90 27.63 -0.70
CA ALA A 236 -8.46 28.97 -0.44
C ALA A 236 -7.94 29.64 0.86
N ARG A 237 -7.26 28.89 1.74
CA ARG A 237 -6.61 29.38 2.97
C ARG A 237 -5.18 29.89 2.76
N ALA A 238 -4.54 29.60 1.64
CA ALA A 238 -3.17 30.03 1.34
C ALA A 238 -3.16 31.08 0.22
N ARG A 239 -3.70 32.28 0.47
CA ARG A 239 -3.70 33.39 -0.51
C ARG A 239 -2.31 34.01 -0.74
N SER A 240 -1.24 33.50 -0.15
CA SER A 240 0.06 34.19 -0.15
C SER A 240 1.28 33.28 -0.23
N ARG A 241 1.15 31.99 -0.58
CA ARG A 241 2.31 31.08 -0.69
C ARG A 241 2.15 30.20 -1.93
N MET A 242 3.10 30.32 -2.87
CA MET A 242 3.16 29.57 -4.12
C MET A 242 4.36 28.60 -4.14
N PRO A 243 4.17 27.39 -3.61
CA PRO A 243 5.16 26.33 -3.65
C PRO A 243 5.00 25.47 -4.90
N GLY A 244 6.09 25.33 -5.65
CA GLY A 244 6.21 24.42 -6.79
C GLY A 244 7.42 23.50 -6.59
N LEU A 245 7.26 22.21 -6.86
CA LEU A 245 8.38 21.27 -6.92
C LEU A 245 9.02 21.36 -8.31
N PHE A 246 10.22 21.93 -8.39
CA PHE A 246 11.04 21.88 -9.60
C PHE A 246 11.81 20.56 -9.68
N THR A 247 11.88 20.04 -10.90
CA THR A 247 12.95 19.15 -11.39
C THR A 247 13.95 19.96 -12.19
#